data_AF-A0A920PDJ7-F1
#
_entry.id   AF-A0A920PDJ7-F1
#
_cell.length_a   1.000
_cell.length_b   1.000
_cell.length_c   1.000
_cell.angle_alpha   90.00
_cell.angle_beta   90.00
_cell.angle_gamma   90.00
#
_symmetry.space_group_name_H-M   'P 1'
#
loop_
_entity.id
_entity.type
_entity.pdbx_description
1 polymer ?
#
loop_
_entity_poly.entity_id
_entity_poly.type
_entity_poly.pdbx_seq_one_letter_code
_entity_poly.pdbx_strand_id
1 'polypeptide(L)'
;MAFKKEEIPLNLGQKVTLKVRNEVFNVQIRGFCRGQYIILDLPKIGSDYFRIVPQTGLQIHYTKDGLFVNFKSSSILPFAQAISLLIFEYPRTVDTHNLRKFERFKANLPISFFSEDEGQKKEDLGIIRDISSVAFIYSCASKKERKPIEIKF
;
A
#
# COMPACT_ATOMS: atom_id res chain seq x y z
N MET A 1 -0.04 8.77 17.14
CA MET A 1 -1.48 8.42 17.12
C MET A 1 -1.64 6.93 17.38
N ALA A 2 -2.32 6.55 18.46
CA ALA A 2 -2.66 5.15 18.74
C ALA A 2 -3.98 4.83 18.01
N PHE A 3 -3.92 3.96 17.00
CA PHE A 3 -5.12 3.41 16.41
C PHE A 3 -5.88 2.64 17.50
N LYS A 4 -7.17 2.95 17.71
CA LYS A 4 -8.04 2.08 18.49
C LYS A 4 -7.92 0.68 17.89
N LYS A 5 -7.84 -0.32 18.77
CA LYS A 5 -7.53 -1.75 18.53
C LYS A 5 -8.44 -2.46 17.50
N GLU A 6 -9.30 -1.75 16.80
CA GLU A 6 -10.45 -2.27 16.05
C GLU A 6 -10.46 -1.88 14.56
N GLU A 7 -9.65 -0.91 14.11
CA GLU A 7 -9.72 -0.46 12.70
C GLU A 7 -8.42 -0.69 11.94
N ILE A 8 -8.45 -1.72 11.09
CA ILE A 8 -7.39 -1.99 10.12
C ILE A 8 -7.51 -0.96 8.99
N PRO A 9 -6.44 -0.25 8.62
CA PRO A 9 -6.51 0.80 7.62
C PRO A 9 -6.54 0.22 6.19
N LEU A 10 -7.62 -0.47 5.84
CA LEU A 10 -7.87 -1.06 4.52
C LEU A 10 -8.51 -0.05 3.58
N ASN A 11 -8.07 -0.03 2.31
CA ASN A 11 -8.73 0.70 1.24
C ASN A 11 -9.16 -0.26 0.12
N LEU A 12 -10.24 0.09 -0.58
CA LEU A 12 -10.62 -0.60 -1.82
C LEU A 12 -9.52 -0.45 -2.87
N GLY A 13 -9.26 -1.52 -3.62
CA GLY A 13 -8.22 -1.57 -4.67
C GLY A 13 -6.79 -1.63 -4.14
N GLN A 14 -6.61 -1.63 -2.81
CA GLN A 14 -5.28 -1.71 -2.22
C GLN A 14 -4.60 -3.03 -2.55
N LYS A 15 -3.37 -2.97 -3.05
CA LYS A 15 -2.52 -4.15 -3.23
C LYS A 15 -1.99 -4.60 -1.87
N VAL A 16 -2.12 -5.90 -1.60
CA VAL A 16 -1.62 -6.56 -0.41
C VAL A 16 -0.85 -7.81 -0.82
N THR A 17 0.08 -8.21 0.04
CA THR A 17 0.80 -9.46 -0.15
C THR A 17 0.16 -10.53 0.71
N LEU A 18 -0.30 -11.59 0.05
CA LEU A 18 -0.91 -12.77 0.65
C LEU A 18 0.12 -13.89 0.68
N LYS A 19 0.39 -14.44 1.86
CA LYS A 19 1.19 -15.65 2.05
C LYS A 19 0.29 -16.80 2.47
N VAL A 20 0.37 -17.92 1.76
CA VAL A 20 -0.42 -19.13 2.00
C VAL A 20 0.41 -20.36 1.62
N ARG A 21 0.55 -21.35 2.51
CA ARG A 21 1.28 -22.61 2.25
C ARG A 21 2.69 -22.41 1.61
N ASN A 22 3.46 -21.45 2.14
CA ASN A 22 4.78 -21.01 1.64
C ASN A 22 4.80 -20.28 0.29
N GLU A 23 3.67 -20.15 -0.39
CA GLU A 23 3.53 -19.31 -1.58
C GLU A 23 3.23 -17.85 -1.21
N VAL A 24 3.68 -16.91 -2.05
CA VAL A 24 3.50 -15.47 -1.86
C VAL A 24 2.89 -14.85 -3.10
N PHE A 25 1.77 -14.15 -2.93
CA PHE A 25 1.00 -13.54 -4.02
C PHE A 25 0.75 -12.06 -3.74
N ASN A 26 0.72 -11.25 -4.81
CA ASN A 26 0.23 -9.87 -4.73
C ASN A 26 -1.19 -9.83 -5.26
N VAL A 27 -2.14 -9.52 -4.38
CA VAL A 27 -3.58 -9.51 -4.67
C VAL A 27 -4.19 -8.17 -4.27
N GLN A 28 -5.38 -7.85 -4.79
CA GLN A 28 -6.07 -6.60 -4.44
C GLN A 28 -7.23 -6.83 -3.50
N ILE A 29 -7.46 -5.86 -2.61
CA ILE A 29 -8.69 -5.77 -1.81
C ILE A 29 -9.85 -5.36 -2.71
N ARG A 30 -10.89 -6.20 -2.73
CA ARG A 30 -12.14 -5.96 -3.47
C ARG A 30 -13.27 -5.46 -2.59
N GLY A 31 -13.24 -5.77 -1.30
CA GLY A 31 -14.25 -5.34 -0.34
C GLY A 31 -13.97 -5.87 1.05
N PHE A 32 -14.70 -5.37 2.04
CA PHE A 32 -14.65 -5.89 3.40
C PHE A 32 -15.89 -5.46 4.18
N CYS A 33 -16.33 -6.30 5.10
CA CYS A 33 -17.28 -5.96 6.15
C CYS A 33 -16.53 -5.99 7.48
N ARG A 34 -16.47 -4.84 8.16
CA ARG A 34 -15.68 -4.66 9.38
C ARG A 34 -16.12 -5.65 10.46
N GLY A 35 -15.14 -6.31 11.08
CA GLY A 35 -15.38 -7.33 12.11
C GLY A 35 -15.95 -8.65 11.59
N GLN A 36 -16.20 -8.79 10.29
CA GLN A 36 -16.77 -10.01 9.70
C GLN A 36 -15.83 -10.66 8.70
N TYR A 37 -15.59 -10.00 7.55
CA TYR A 37 -14.81 -10.60 6.45
C TYR A 37 -14.09 -9.56 5.60
N ILE A 38 -13.09 -10.04 4.86
CA ILE A 38 -12.37 -9.30 3.81
C ILE A 38 -12.42 -10.12 2.52
N ILE A 39 -12.53 -9.42 1.38
CA ILE A 39 -12.59 -9.98 0.04
C ILE A 39 -11.35 -9.54 -0.73
N LEU A 40 -10.64 -10.51 -1.30
CA LEU A 40 -9.48 -10.33 -2.17
C LEU A 40 -9.75 -10.93 -3.55
N ASP A 41 -8.92 -10.58 -4.52
CA ASP A 41 -8.73 -11.44 -5.69
C ASP A 41 -8.23 -12.83 -5.27
N LEU A 42 -8.69 -13.86 -5.97
CA LEU A 42 -8.11 -15.19 -5.83
C LEU A 42 -6.71 -15.20 -6.50
N PRO A 43 -5.65 -15.63 -5.81
CA PRO A 43 -4.31 -15.66 -6.37
C PRO A 43 -4.21 -16.56 -7.61
N LYS A 44 -3.27 -16.27 -8.50
CA LYS A 44 -3.00 -17.03 -9.73
C LYS A 44 -1.57 -17.57 -9.74
N ILE A 45 -1.39 -18.74 -10.34
CA ILE A 45 -0.10 -19.31 -10.75
C ILE A 45 -0.15 -19.51 -12.26
N GLY A 46 0.66 -18.74 -12.99
CA GLY A 46 0.58 -18.72 -14.45
C GLY A 46 -0.81 -18.28 -14.93
N SER A 47 -1.50 -19.15 -15.67
CA SER A 47 -2.87 -18.93 -16.15
C SER A 47 -3.96 -19.37 -15.17
N ASP A 48 -3.64 -20.21 -14.19
CA ASP A 48 -4.62 -20.88 -13.34
C ASP A 48 -4.77 -20.22 -11.96
N TYR A 49 -5.94 -20.41 -11.35
CA TYR A 49 -6.21 -19.94 -9.99
C TYR A 49 -5.61 -20.89 -8.95
N PHE A 50 -4.93 -20.33 -7.97
CA PHE A 50 -4.40 -21.07 -6.84
C PHE A 50 -5.54 -21.47 -5.90
N ARG A 51 -5.76 -22.78 -5.78
CA ARG A 51 -6.85 -23.33 -4.98
C ARG A 51 -6.52 -23.27 -3.49
N ILE A 52 -7.23 -22.41 -2.77
CA ILE A 52 -7.15 -22.28 -1.31
C ILE A 52 -8.33 -23.01 -0.69
N VAL A 53 -8.08 -24.02 0.15
CA VAL A 53 -9.16 -24.74 0.85
C VAL A 53 -9.74 -23.83 1.94
N PRO A 54 -11.05 -23.88 2.25
CA PRO A 54 -11.60 -23.24 3.44
C PRO A 54 -10.80 -23.57 4.71
N GLN A 55 -10.80 -22.66 5.68
CA GLN A 55 -10.07 -22.76 6.95
C GLN A 55 -8.54 -22.87 6.81
N THR A 56 -7.99 -22.55 5.63
CA THR A 56 -6.54 -22.46 5.45
C THR A 56 -6.03 -21.16 6.08
N GLY A 57 -4.98 -21.26 6.89
CA GLY A 57 -4.30 -20.10 7.45
C GLY A 57 -3.64 -19.23 6.39
N LEU A 58 -3.92 -17.94 6.45
CA LEU A 58 -3.43 -16.89 5.57
C LEU A 58 -2.63 -15.87 6.39
N GLN A 59 -1.57 -15.33 5.81
CA GLN A 59 -0.89 -14.17 6.35
C GLN A 59 -0.93 -13.05 5.32
N ILE A 60 -1.43 -11.89 5.74
CA ILE A 60 -1.57 -10.72 4.87
C ILE A 60 -0.66 -9.63 5.41
N HIS A 61 0.14 -9.03 4.55
CA HIS A 61 0.89 -7.84 4.88
C HIS A 61 0.82 -6.79 3.78
N TYR A 62 0.90 -5.53 4.19
CA TYR A 62 0.97 -4.39 3.28
C TYR A 62 1.56 -3.17 3.97
N THR A 63 1.98 -2.19 3.17
CA THR A 63 2.43 -0.89 3.67
C THR A 63 1.45 0.18 3.21
N LYS A 64 1.02 1.04 4.14
CA LYS A 64 0.16 2.19 3.85
C LYS A 64 0.66 3.42 4.60
N ASP A 65 0.93 4.50 3.87
CA ASP A 65 1.40 5.78 4.43
C ASP A 65 2.62 5.63 5.38
N GLY A 66 3.49 4.65 5.14
CA GLY A 66 4.65 4.35 5.98
C GLY A 66 4.38 3.42 7.16
N LEU A 67 3.12 3.01 7.38
CA LEU A 67 2.75 1.98 8.34
C LEU A 67 2.76 0.61 7.66
N PHE A 68 3.61 -0.29 8.15
CA PHE A 68 3.54 -1.71 7.83
C PHE A 68 2.45 -2.36 8.68
N VAL A 69 1.55 -3.08 8.04
CA VAL A 69 0.46 -3.82 8.66
C VAL A 69 0.62 -5.28 8.30
N ASN A 70 0.58 -6.15 9.31
CA ASN A 70 0.66 -7.59 9.15
C ASN A 70 -0.37 -8.27 10.06
N PHE A 71 -1.06 -9.27 9.54
CA PHE A 71 -1.98 -10.07 10.35
C PHE A 71 -2.15 -11.47 9.77
N LYS A 72 -2.60 -12.38 10.63
CA LYS A 72 -2.98 -13.73 10.25
C LYS A 72 -4.49 -13.86 10.31
N SER A 73 -5.04 -14.63 9.38
CA SER A 73 -6.47 -14.94 9.33
C SER A 73 -6.70 -16.29 8.66
N SER A 74 -7.95 -16.72 8.51
CA SER A 74 -8.33 -18.00 7.91
C SER A 74 -9.30 -17.78 6.75
N SER A 75 -9.11 -18.53 5.66
CA SER A 75 -10.05 -18.51 4.54
C SER A 75 -11.45 -18.98 4.97
N ILE A 76 -12.49 -18.27 4.54
CA ILE A 76 -13.88 -18.68 4.70
C ILE A 76 -14.30 -19.45 3.44
N LEU A 77 -14.17 -18.79 2.29
CA LEU A 77 -14.63 -19.34 1.02
C LEU A 77 -13.77 -18.83 -0.15
N PRO A 78 -13.18 -19.74 -0.96
CA PRO A 78 -12.74 -19.41 -2.31
C PRO A 78 -13.94 -19.45 -3.27
N PHE A 79 -14.12 -18.42 -4.09
CA PHE A 79 -15.10 -18.41 -5.17
C PHE A 79 -14.34 -18.26 -6.49
N ALA A 80 -14.44 -19.23 -7.40
CA ALA A 80 -13.66 -19.28 -8.65
C ALA A 80 -14.56 -19.47 -9.89
N GLN A 81 -15.69 -18.76 -9.93
CA GLN A 81 -16.62 -18.80 -11.08
C GLN A 81 -16.42 -17.57 -11.97
N ALA A 82 -17.48 -16.93 -12.46
CA ALA A 82 -17.42 -15.74 -13.32
C ALA A 82 -16.54 -14.60 -12.76
N ILE A 83 -16.35 -14.57 -11.45
CA ILE A 83 -15.39 -13.70 -10.75
C ILE A 83 -14.61 -14.60 -9.77
N SER A 84 -13.29 -14.45 -9.73
CA SER A 84 -12.44 -15.24 -8.83
C SER A 84 -12.02 -14.42 -7.61
N LEU A 85 -12.64 -14.73 -6.48
CA LEU A 85 -12.49 -14.02 -5.21
C LEU A 85 -12.07 -14.98 -4.09
N LEU A 86 -11.35 -14.44 -3.12
CA LEU A 86 -11.04 -15.09 -1.85
C LEU A 86 -11.70 -14.30 -0.72
N ILE A 87 -12.56 -14.97 0.04
CA ILE A 87 -13.18 -14.42 1.25
C ILE A 87 -12.52 -15.04 2.47
N PHE A 88 -12.11 -14.22 3.43
CA PHE A 88 -11.45 -14.67 4.66
C PHE A 88 -11.88 -13.84 5.87
N GLU A 89 -11.67 -14.37 7.07
CA GLU A 89 -12.14 -13.74 8.31
C GLU A 89 -11.49 -12.37 8.55
N TYR A 90 -12.25 -11.44 9.14
CA TYR A 90 -11.65 -10.20 9.63
C TYR A 90 -10.70 -10.53 10.80
N PRO A 91 -9.43 -10.11 10.77
CA PRO A 91 -8.45 -10.57 11.75
C PRO A 91 -8.74 -9.95 13.13
N ARG A 92 -8.50 -10.72 14.18
CA ARG A 92 -8.71 -10.29 15.57
C ARG A 92 -7.53 -9.51 16.14
N THR A 93 -6.34 -9.79 15.63
CA THR A 93 -5.07 -9.19 16.06
C THR A 93 -4.29 -8.73 14.85
N VAL A 94 -3.73 -7.53 14.94
CA VAL A 94 -3.06 -6.86 13.84
C VAL A 94 -1.76 -6.29 14.37
N ASP A 95 -0.65 -6.68 13.76
CA ASP A 95 0.68 -6.18 14.06
C ASP A 95 0.94 -4.97 13.15
N THR A 96 1.23 -3.83 13.76
CA THR A 96 1.54 -2.60 13.02
C THR A 96 2.91 -2.06 13.42
N HIS A 97 3.73 -1.74 12.43
CA HIS A 97 5.05 -1.15 12.62
C HIS A 97 5.21 0.10 11.76
N ASN A 98 5.61 1.22 12.35
CA ASN A 98 5.92 2.42 11.57
C ASN A 98 7.31 2.25 10.95
N LEU A 99 7.38 2.29 9.63
CA LEU A 99 8.63 2.17 8.87
C LEU A 99 9.38 3.51 8.78
N ARG A 100 8.72 4.62 9.11
CA ARG A 100 9.30 5.96 9.00
C ARG A 100 9.81 6.43 10.35
N LYS A 101 11.05 6.93 10.35
CA LYS A 101 11.65 7.61 11.52
C LYS A 101 10.96 8.96 11.82
N PHE A 102 10.51 9.65 10.77
CA PHE A 102 9.87 10.96 10.86
C PHE A 102 8.49 10.92 10.22
N GLU A 103 7.52 11.56 10.87
CA GLU A 103 6.16 11.70 10.35
C GLU A 103 6.15 12.55 9.08
N ARG A 104 5.27 12.19 8.15
CA ARG A 104 5.04 12.96 6.93
C ARG A 104 3.66 13.58 6.96
N PHE A 105 3.61 14.88 6.76
CA PHE A 105 2.38 15.64 6.64
C PHE A 105 2.01 15.75 5.17
N LYS A 106 0.79 15.36 4.83
CA LYS A 106 0.23 15.58 3.49
C LYS A 106 0.00 17.08 3.33
N ALA A 107 0.58 17.65 2.28
CA ALA A 107 0.50 19.07 1.96
C ALA A 107 0.26 19.21 0.45
N ASN A 108 -0.38 20.28 0.01
CA ASN A 108 -0.51 20.61 -1.41
C ASN A 108 -0.05 22.06 -1.60
N LEU A 109 1.26 22.26 -1.43
CA LEU A 109 1.87 23.60 -1.48
C LEU A 109 2.48 23.82 -2.86
N PRO A 110 2.11 24.89 -3.58
CA PRO A 110 2.79 25.23 -4.83
C PRO A 110 4.22 25.66 -4.53
N ILE A 111 5.15 25.24 -5.38
CA ILE A 111 6.56 25.62 -5.31
C ILE A 111 7.09 25.99 -6.69
N SER A 112 8.02 26.93 -6.74
CA SER A 112 8.96 27.07 -7.86
C SER A 112 10.33 26.59 -7.43
N PHE A 113 11.05 25.93 -8.33
CA PHE A 113 12.42 25.50 -8.09
C PHE A 113 13.27 25.71 -9.33
N PHE A 114 14.57 25.91 -9.10
CA PHE A 114 15.53 26.10 -10.18
C PHE A 114 16.32 24.82 -10.38
N SER A 115 16.30 24.29 -11.60
CA SER A 115 17.22 23.23 -12.03
C SER A 115 18.31 23.83 -12.92
N GLU A 116 19.56 23.47 -12.66
CA GLU A 116 20.68 23.82 -13.53
C GLU A 116 20.97 22.64 -14.45
N ASP A 117 20.64 22.80 -15.73
CA ASP A 117 20.92 21.81 -16.79
C ASP A 117 21.84 22.53 -17.78
N GLU A 118 23.07 22.04 -17.95
CA GLU A 118 24.09 22.61 -18.86
C GLU A 118 24.40 24.11 -18.65
N GLY A 119 24.37 24.60 -17.40
CA GLY A 119 24.68 26.00 -17.06
C GLY A 119 23.56 27.01 -17.34
N GLN A 120 22.39 26.55 -17.78
CA GLN A 120 21.18 27.37 -17.86
C GLN A 120 20.27 27.07 -16.67
N LYS A 121 19.97 28.09 -15.87
CA LYS A 121 18.96 28.00 -14.81
C LYS A 121 17.57 27.98 -15.44
N LYS A 122 16.87 26.85 -15.30
CA LYS A 122 15.46 26.74 -15.67
C LYS A 122 14.61 26.76 -14.41
N GLU A 123 13.62 27.64 -14.39
CA GLU A 123 12.60 27.67 -13.35
C GLU A 123 11.48 26.71 -13.75
N ASP A 124 11.21 25.74 -12.88
CA ASP A 124 10.11 24.80 -13.01
C ASP A 124 9.10 25.01 -11.87
N LEU A 125 7.84 24.74 -12.16
CA LEU A 125 6.75 24.79 -11.18
C LEU A 125 6.36 23.38 -10.76
N GLY A 126 6.15 23.21 -9.45
CA GLY A 126 5.71 21.95 -8.87
C GLY A 126 4.74 22.13 -7.72
N ILE A 127 4.26 21.01 -7.21
CA ILE A 127 3.42 20.95 -6.01
C ILE A 127 4.07 19.97 -5.05
N ILE A 128 4.39 20.43 -3.83
CA ILE A 128 4.73 19.53 -2.73
C ILE A 128 3.48 18.75 -2.34
N ARG A 129 3.59 17.42 -2.29
CA ARG A 129 2.53 16.45 -1.97
C ARG A 129 2.61 15.95 -0.52
N ASP A 130 3.82 15.84 0.00
CA ASP A 130 4.05 15.59 1.43
C ASP A 130 5.39 16.19 1.89
N ILE A 131 5.47 16.52 3.18
CA ILE A 131 6.67 17.07 3.82
C ILE A 131 6.95 16.33 5.13
N SER A 132 8.23 16.19 5.45
CA SER A 132 8.74 15.72 6.73
C SER A 132 9.83 16.67 7.21
N SER A 133 10.32 16.48 8.44
CA SER A 133 11.43 17.26 8.98
C SER A 133 12.74 17.14 8.17
N VAL A 134 12.88 16.12 7.31
CA VAL A 134 14.12 15.85 6.56
C VAL A 134 13.96 16.05 5.05
N ALA A 135 12.77 15.79 4.51
CA ALA A 135 12.56 15.78 3.06
C ALA A 135 11.08 15.99 2.70
N PHE A 136 10.82 16.33 1.44
CA PHE A 136 9.48 16.44 0.88
C PHE A 136 9.37 15.66 -0.44
N ILE A 137 8.16 15.22 -0.78
CA ILE A 137 7.83 14.72 -2.13
C ILE A 137 7.12 15.83 -2.88
N TYR A 138 7.55 16.09 -4.11
CA TYR A 138 6.88 17.01 -5.02
C TYR A 138 6.49 16.32 -6.33
N SER A 139 5.57 16.94 -7.05
CA SER A 139 5.18 16.56 -8.41
C SER A 139 5.37 17.77 -9.32
N CYS A 140 6.07 17.58 -10.44
CA CYS A 140 6.31 18.58 -11.46
C CYS A 140 5.74 18.09 -12.80
N ALA A 141 5.32 19.02 -13.65
CA ALA A 141 4.81 18.72 -14.99
C ALA A 141 5.93 18.50 -16.03
N SER A 142 7.22 18.72 -15.69
CA SER A 142 8.31 18.63 -16.65
C SER A 142 8.63 17.18 -17.05
N LYS A 143 8.84 16.98 -18.36
CA LYS A 143 8.76 15.69 -19.07
C LYS A 143 10.04 14.84 -19.00
N LYS A 144 10.96 15.07 -18.05
CA LYS A 144 12.27 14.40 -17.99
C LYS A 144 12.35 13.36 -16.86
N GLU A 145 13.07 12.27 -17.14
CA GLU A 145 13.25 11.10 -16.29
C GLU A 145 13.62 11.45 -14.85
N ARG A 146 12.95 10.74 -13.94
CA ARG A 146 13.02 10.90 -12.48
C ARG A 146 14.45 10.68 -11.97
N LYS A 147 15.14 11.74 -11.57
CA LYS A 147 16.27 11.66 -10.65
C LYS A 147 15.91 12.33 -9.32
N PRO A 148 16.15 11.69 -8.16
CA PRO A 148 15.96 12.33 -6.88
C PRO A 148 16.97 13.48 -6.73
N ILE A 149 16.47 14.69 -6.47
CA ILE A 149 17.29 15.86 -6.15
C ILE A 149 17.44 15.89 -4.64
N GLU A 150 18.66 15.67 -4.14
CA GLU A 150 19.01 15.92 -2.74
C GLU A 150 19.32 17.41 -2.56
N ILE A 151 18.56 18.11 -1.73
CA ILE A 151 18.88 19.47 -1.31
C ILE A 151 19.54 19.36 0.07
N LYS A 152 20.80 19.78 0.17
CA LYS A 152 21.52 19.93 1.45
C LYS A 152 21.19 21.30 2.04
N PHE A 153 20.82 21.32 3.32
CA PHE A 153 20.71 22.53 4.14
C PHE A 153 22.09 23.00 4.58
#